data_AF-A0A968X2V6-F1
#
_entry.id   AF-A0A968X2V6-F1
#
_cell.length_a   1.000
_cell.length_b   1.000
_cell.length_c   1.000
_cell.angle_alpha   90.00
_cell.angle_beta   90.00
_cell.angle_gamma   90.00
#
_symmetry.space_group_name_H-M   'P 1'
#
loop_
_entity.id
_entity.type
_entity.pdbx_description
1 polymer ?
#
loop_
_entity_poly.entity_id
_entity_poly.type
_entity_poly.pdbx_seq_one_letter_code
_entity_poly.pdbx_strand_id
1 'polypeptide(L)'
;MTMRFLPNAEEQSSVAVGDNLSSISVTAIVVHESKLIIGSVGDTRAYRVRNGKLAPYEQSAPEQLIILEDDFRRGDRILLCTRALAQANGIARLRMATRVATKPCHLPCTRC
;
A
#
# COMPACT_ATOMS: atom_id res chain seq x y z
N MET A 1 -23.74 -1.35 -59.69
CA MET A 1 -22.31 -1.70 -59.65
C MET A 1 -21.71 -0.90 -58.50
N THR A 2 -21.64 -1.53 -57.32
CA THR A 2 -21.46 -0.83 -56.04
C THR A 2 -20.05 -1.13 -55.54
N MET A 3 -19.20 -0.12 -55.45
CA MET A 3 -17.82 -0.24 -54.98
C MET A 3 -17.83 -0.50 -53.46
N ARG A 4 -17.30 -1.66 -53.04
CA ARG A 4 -17.00 -1.96 -51.63
C ARG A 4 -15.56 -1.55 -51.35
N PHE A 5 -15.39 -0.54 -50.49
CA PHE A 5 -14.11 -0.26 -49.83
C PHE A 5 -13.80 -1.38 -48.84
N LEU A 6 -12.71 -2.11 -49.07
CA LEU A 6 -12.08 -2.96 -48.05
C LEU A 6 -11.13 -2.07 -47.23
N PRO A 7 -11.28 -1.95 -45.90
CA PRO A 7 -10.24 -1.32 -45.10
C PRO A 7 -9.04 -2.27 -45.05
N ASN A 8 -7.87 -1.77 -45.45
CA ASN A 8 -6.59 -2.41 -45.23
C ASN A 8 -6.45 -2.72 -43.74
N ALA A 9 -6.39 -4.01 -43.40
CA ALA A 9 -5.82 -4.45 -42.16
C ALA A 9 -4.32 -4.18 -42.24
N GLU A 10 -3.89 -2.98 -41.83
CA GLU A 10 -2.54 -2.79 -41.35
C GLU A 10 -2.39 -3.67 -40.11
N GLU A 11 -1.89 -4.89 -40.31
CA GLU A 11 -1.30 -5.69 -39.24
C GLU A 11 -0.13 -4.88 -38.68
N GLN A 12 -0.45 -4.01 -37.71
CA GLN A 12 0.52 -3.59 -36.71
C GLN A 12 0.89 -4.84 -35.91
N SER A 13 1.84 -5.60 -36.45
CA SER A 13 2.66 -6.53 -35.70
C SER A 13 3.48 -5.69 -34.73
N SER A 14 2.84 -5.23 -33.65
CA SER A 14 3.56 -4.81 -32.46
C SER A 14 4.17 -6.09 -31.91
N VAL A 15 5.43 -6.33 -32.28
CA VAL A 15 6.31 -7.26 -31.61
C VAL A 15 6.11 -7.03 -30.12
N ALA A 16 5.48 -7.98 -29.44
CA ALA A 16 5.43 -8.01 -27.99
C ALA A 16 6.87 -8.22 -27.53
N VAL A 17 7.60 -7.12 -27.38
CA VAL A 17 8.84 -7.10 -26.62
C VAL A 17 8.41 -7.59 -25.25
N GLY A 18 8.83 -8.81 -24.93
CA GLY A 18 8.60 -9.44 -23.64
C GLY A 18 9.36 -8.66 -22.58
N ASP A 19 8.87 -7.49 -22.23
CA ASP A 19 9.33 -6.78 -21.07
C ASP A 19 8.75 -7.54 -19.88
N ASN A 20 9.58 -8.39 -19.28
CA ASN A 20 9.38 -8.82 -17.90
C ASN A 20 9.51 -7.59 -16.99
N LEU A 21 8.55 -6.66 -17.07
CA LEU A 21 8.46 -5.53 -16.16
C LEU A 21 8.04 -6.08 -14.81
N SER A 22 9.04 -6.44 -14.00
CA SER A 22 8.83 -6.62 -12.58
C SER A 22 8.38 -5.28 -11.98
N SER A 23 7.06 -5.09 -11.86
CA SER A 23 6.50 -3.94 -11.17
C SER A 23 6.71 -4.12 -9.67
N ILE A 24 7.42 -3.20 -9.03
CA ILE A 24 7.62 -3.20 -7.58
C ILE A 24 6.63 -2.22 -6.96
N SER A 25 5.93 -2.67 -5.92
CA SER A 25 5.14 -1.80 -5.05
C SER A 25 6.03 -1.26 -3.93
N VAL A 26 5.88 0.02 -3.60
CA VAL A 26 6.65 0.69 -2.56
C VAL A 26 5.70 1.47 -1.66
N THR A 27 5.81 1.24 -0.35
CA THR A 27 5.22 2.12 0.66
C THR A 27 6.31 2.54 1.62
N ALA A 28 6.50 3.85 1.76
CA ALA A 28 7.48 4.47 2.65
C ALA A 28 6.78 5.33 3.69
N ILE A 29 7.41 5.44 4.85
CA ILE A 29 6.92 6.24 5.97
C ILE A 29 8.04 7.16 6.42
N VAL A 30 7.72 8.44 6.58
CA VAL A 30 8.56 9.41 7.27
C VAL A 30 7.83 9.85 8.53
N VAL A 31 8.51 9.79 9.66
CA VAL A 31 8.02 10.35 10.94
C VAL A 31 8.84 11.59 11.23
N HIS A 32 8.17 12.73 11.36
CA HIS A 32 8.79 13.99 11.74
C HIS A 32 7.97 14.64 12.84
N GLU A 33 8.56 14.82 14.02
CA GLU A 33 7.86 15.34 15.21
C GLU A 33 6.59 14.54 15.54
N SER A 34 5.41 15.18 15.49
CA SER A 34 4.10 14.55 15.68
C SER A 34 3.36 14.29 14.37
N LYS A 35 4.09 14.23 13.25
CA LYS A 35 3.53 14.00 11.92
C LYS A 35 4.06 12.70 11.32
N LEU A 36 3.16 12.02 10.63
CA LEU A 36 3.42 10.85 9.82
C LEU A 36 3.13 11.20 8.37
N ILE A 37 4.12 11.02 7.50
CA ILE A 37 3.98 11.17 6.06
C ILE A 37 4.12 9.78 5.45
N ILE A 38 3.15 9.39 4.62
CA ILE A 38 3.12 8.08 3.97
C ILE A 38 3.12 8.30 2.47
N GLY A 39 4.16 7.81 1.80
CA GLY A 39 4.21 7.73 0.35
C GLY A 39 3.96 6.30 -0.11
N SER A 40 3.02 6.08 -1.02
CA SER A 40 2.71 4.73 -1.52
C SER A 40 2.45 4.69 -3.02
N VAL A 41 2.99 3.68 -3.69
CA VAL A 41 2.72 3.31 -5.08
C VAL A 41 2.64 1.79 -5.18
N GLY A 42 1.67 1.27 -5.94
CA GLY A 42 1.38 -0.15 -6.07
C GLY A 42 0.42 -0.68 -5.00
N ASP A 43 0.51 -1.99 -4.73
CA ASP A 43 -0.48 -2.73 -3.93
C ASP A 43 -0.06 -2.94 -2.46
N THR A 44 1.07 -2.37 -2.04
CA THR A 44 1.47 -2.35 -0.64
C THR A 44 0.56 -1.42 0.15
N ARG A 45 0.26 -1.79 1.40
CA ARG A 45 -0.70 -1.10 2.26
C ARG A 45 -0.03 -0.71 3.57
N ALA A 46 -0.45 0.42 4.10
CA ALA A 46 -0.13 0.85 5.45
C ALA A 46 -1.39 0.82 6.33
N TYR A 47 -1.21 0.46 7.59
CA TYR A 47 -2.27 0.46 8.59
C TYR A 47 -1.80 1.16 9.86
N ARG A 48 -2.68 1.95 10.44
CA ARG A 48 -2.52 2.52 11.78
C ARG A 48 -3.06 1.54 12.82
N VAL A 49 -2.29 1.32 13.87
CA VAL A 49 -2.72 0.60 15.07
C VAL A 49 -2.72 1.60 16.22
N ARG A 50 -3.90 1.99 16.70
CA ARG A 50 -4.09 2.94 17.80
C ARG A 50 -5.14 2.39 18.76
N ASN A 51 -4.82 2.32 20.06
CA ASN A 51 -5.71 1.78 21.09
C ASN A 51 -6.27 0.39 20.74
N GLY A 52 -5.43 -0.49 20.20
CA GLY A 52 -5.82 -1.84 19.76
C GLY A 52 -6.68 -1.91 18.50
N LYS A 53 -7.02 -0.78 17.88
CA LYS A 53 -7.79 -0.72 16.63
C LYS A 53 -6.86 -0.62 15.43
N LEU A 54 -7.10 -1.44 14.41
CA LEU A 54 -6.43 -1.40 13.12
C LEU A 54 -7.28 -0.60 12.11
N ALA A 55 -6.71 0.45 11.52
CA ALA A 55 -7.35 1.25 10.48
C ALA A 55 -6.43 1.34 9.26
N PRO A 56 -6.91 1.06 8.03
CA PRO A 56 -6.12 1.23 6.83
C PRO A 56 -5.90 2.73 6.52
N TYR A 57 -4.77 3.05 5.93
CA TYR A 57 -4.66 4.28 5.15
C TYR A 57 -5.23 4.01 3.75
N GLU A 58 -6.25 4.77 3.36
CA GLU A 58 -6.93 4.57 2.09
C GLU A 58 -6.01 4.91 0.92
N GLN A 59 -6.02 4.04 -0.09
CA GLN A 59 -5.30 4.28 -1.33
C GLN A 59 -6.32 4.18 -2.46
N SER A 60 -6.53 5.30 -3.15
CA SER A 60 -7.58 5.49 -4.16
C SER A 60 -7.29 4.71 -5.45
N ALA A 61 -6.01 4.66 -5.85
CA ALA A 61 -5.55 3.94 -7.04
C ALA A 61 -4.13 3.38 -6.81
N PRO A 62 -3.85 2.11 -7.17
CA PRO A 62 -2.53 1.51 -6.99
C PRO A 62 -1.48 2.03 -7.97
N GLU A 63 -1.89 2.55 -9.14
CA GLU A 63 -0.95 2.99 -10.19
C GLU A 63 -0.36 4.38 -9.95
N GLN A 64 -0.89 5.13 -8.97
CA GLN A 64 -0.48 6.50 -8.68
C GLN A 64 0.27 6.58 -7.35
N LEU A 65 1.29 7.44 -7.30
CA LEU A 65 1.91 7.82 -6.04
C LEU A 65 0.92 8.64 -5.22
N ILE A 66 0.60 8.15 -4.03
CA ILE A 66 -0.23 8.87 -3.05
C ILE A 66 0.66 9.28 -1.88
N ILE A 67 0.55 10.55 -1.49
CA ILE A 67 1.17 11.09 -0.28
C ILE A 67 0.06 11.45 0.70
N LEU A 68 0.08 10.84 1.88
CA LEU A 68 -0.86 11.09 2.96
C LEU A 68 -0.12 11.64 4.17
N GLU A 69 -0.76 12.58 4.86
CA GLU A 69 -0.29 13.11 6.13
C GLU A 69 -1.29 12.77 7.24
N ASP A 70 -0.78 12.34 8.39
CA ASP A 70 -1.57 12.05 9.59
C ASP A 70 -0.83 12.48 10.86
N ASP A 71 -1.56 12.70 11.95
CA ASP A 71 -0.97 12.97 13.25
C ASP A 71 -0.43 11.67 13.87
N PHE A 72 0.85 11.68 14.24
CA PHE A 72 1.51 10.58 14.91
C PHE A 72 1.61 10.83 16.42
N ARG A 73 0.95 9.98 17.21
CA ARG A 73 0.90 10.10 18.67
C ARG A 73 1.71 8.99 19.33
N ARG A 74 2.15 9.25 20.55
CA ARG A 74 2.84 8.24 21.36
C ARG A 74 1.92 7.03 21.60
N GLY A 75 2.46 5.84 21.36
CA GLY A 75 1.72 4.58 21.46
C GLY A 75 1.07 4.13 20.15
N ASP A 76 1.02 4.99 19.13
CA ASP A 76 0.66 4.57 17.78
C ASP A 76 1.70 3.63 17.21
N ARG A 77 1.24 2.68 16.42
CA ARG A 77 2.11 1.75 15.68
C ARG A 77 1.65 1.70 14.25
N ILE A 78 2.59 1.61 13.33
CA ILE A 78 2.29 1.48 11.91
C ILE A 78 2.67 0.08 11.44
N LEU A 79 1.76 -0.55 10.72
CA LEU A 79 1.99 -1.83 10.06
C LEU A 79 2.07 -1.57 8.56
N LEU A 80 3.23 -1.88 7.98
CA LEU A 80 3.42 -1.97 6.54
C LEU A 80 3.24 -3.42 6.12
N CYS A 81 2.48 -3.65 5.05
CA CYS A 81 2.33 -5.00 4.51
C CYS A 81 2.13 -5.03 3.00
N THR A 82 2.42 -6.20 2.44
CA THR A 82 2.19 -6.50 1.03
C THR A 82 0.73 -6.91 0.79
N ARG A 83 0.30 -6.88 -0.47
CA ARG A 83 -1.04 -7.29 -0.91
C ARG A 83 -1.49 -8.62 -0.32
N ALA A 84 -0.61 -9.62 -0.31
CA ALA A 84 -0.92 -10.96 0.20
C ALA A 84 -1.40 -10.94 1.65
N LEU A 85 -0.80 -10.08 2.48
CA LEU A 85 -1.19 -9.93 3.88
C LEU A 85 -2.43 -9.03 4.03
N ALA A 86 -2.57 -8.03 3.17
CA ALA A 86 -3.76 -7.19 3.12
C ALA A 86 -5.01 -8.00 2.74
N GLN A 87 -4.90 -8.95 1.81
CA GLN A 87 -6.01 -9.81 1.38
C GLN A 87 -6.37 -10.93 2.36
N ALA A 88 -5.57 -11.15 3.40
CA ALA A 88 -5.85 -12.17 4.40
C ALA A 88 -7.20 -11.92 5.10
N ASN A 89 -7.91 -13.01 5.40
CA ASN A 89 -9.25 -13.01 6.02
C ASN A 89 -9.30 -12.13 7.29
N GLY A 90 -10.49 -11.65 7.67
CA GLY A 90 -10.68 -10.73 8.81
C GLY A 90 -10.06 -11.20 10.13
N ILE A 91 -10.04 -12.52 10.40
CA ILE A 91 -9.40 -13.11 11.58
C ILE A 91 -7.88 -12.92 11.56
N ALA A 92 -7.23 -13.03 10.39
CA ALA A 92 -5.81 -12.79 10.24
C ALA A 92 -5.47 -11.31 10.50
N ARG A 93 -6.29 -10.38 10.00
CA ARG A 93 -6.14 -8.94 10.27
C ARG A 93 -6.26 -8.60 11.76
N LEU A 94 -7.23 -9.19 12.45
CA LEU A 94 -7.39 -9.07 13.90
C LEU A 94 -6.17 -9.62 14.65
N ARG A 95 -5.70 -10.83 14.30
CA ARG A 95 -4.51 -11.42 14.93
C ARG A 95 -3.25 -10.58 14.72
N MET A 96 -3.08 -10.00 13.54
CA MET A 96 -1.98 -9.07 13.26
C MET A 96 -2.09 -7.82 14.11
N ALA A 97 -3.27 -7.20 14.18
CA ALA A 97 -3.51 -6.03 15.01
C ALA A 97 -3.18 -6.31 16.48
N THR A 98 -3.63 -7.46 17.01
CA THR A 98 -3.32 -7.87 18.39
C THR A 98 -1.81 -8.03 18.60
N ARG A 99 -1.10 -8.75 17.72
CA ARG A 99 0.36 -8.96 17.87
C ARG A 99 1.15 -7.67 17.72
N VAL A 100 0.76 -6.83 16.77
CA VAL A 100 1.40 -5.52 16.58
C VAL A 100 1.12 -4.63 17.78
N ALA A 101 -0.07 -4.68 18.39
CA ALA A 101 -0.40 -3.91 19.58
C ALA A 101 0.32 -4.41 20.85
N THR A 102 0.52 -5.72 21.01
CA THR A 102 1.08 -6.32 22.22
C THR A 102 2.61 -6.41 22.22
N LYS A 103 3.29 -6.14 21.10
CA LYS A 103 4.75 -6.19 21.06
C LYS A 103 5.35 -5.15 22.03
N PRO A 104 6.20 -5.49 23.00
CA PRO A 104 6.78 -4.48 23.89
C PRO A 104 7.63 -3.49 23.09
N CYS A 105 7.52 -2.21 23.43
CA CYS A 105 8.40 -1.18 22.90
C CYS A 105 9.79 -1.43 23.50
N HIS A 106 10.75 -1.94 22.72
CA HIS A 106 12.10 -2.23 23.23
C HIS A 106 12.96 -0.97 23.48
N LEU A 107 12.41 0.22 23.24
CA LEU A 107 13.07 1.47 23.59
C LEU A 107 12.66 1.87 25.02
N PRO A 108 13.62 2.21 25.90
CA PRO A 108 13.33 2.70 27.23
C PRO A 108 12.54 4.01 27.10
N CYS A 109 11.22 3.91 27.21
CA CYS A 109 10.33 5.05 27.23
C CYS A 109 10.34 5.60 28.66
N THR A 110 11.21 6.56 28.94
CA THR A 110 11.51 7.05 30.30
C THR A 110 10.41 7.84 31.00
N ARG A 111 9.18 7.90 30.47
CA ARG A 111 8.04 8.56 31.14
C ARG A 111 6.72 7.90 30.80
N CYS A 112 6.35 6.82 31.46
CA CYS A 112 4.93 6.47 31.59
C CYS A 112 4.26 7.42 32.57
#